data_AF-A0A6N8BEB8-F1
#
_entry.id   AF-A0A6N8BEB8-F1
#
_cell.length_a   1.000
_cell.length_b   1.000
_cell.length_c   1.000
_cell.angle_alpha   90.00
_cell.angle_beta   90.00
_cell.angle_gamma   90.00
#
_symmetry.space_group_name_H-M   'P 1'
#
loop_
_entity.id
_entity.type
_entity.pdbx_description
1 polymer ?
#
loop_
_entity_poly.entity_id
_entity_poly.type
_entity_poly.pdbx_seq_one_letter_code
_entity_poly.pdbx_strand_id
1 'polypeptide(L)'
;MLKLCMILSSGDFFLLYDKKKDTCLVTDCGGRSNKKYIFKNKTFLDILDIVDNKIIKNFDNKYALLSHLHSDHYNGFEQLSKKHLDYFDCFFLPYIAPGKKGCHILIDCAILCFLIYPKHFTSTVLSRNILKVIPMATSLSRSIKTVGRKDVIKVFNDSINVLWPPKDGAMWSNSFTEKCSTLISQLISSLNQSSTNNSLSIIRKSLQEYFDIIFSQENSKEQLLKISSEIDNIYEKLDWVRETSQETINNFV
;
A
#
# COMPACT_ATOMS: atom_id res chain seq x y z
N MET A 1 17.18 10.29 24.30
CA MET A 1 17.40 11.46 23.42
C MET A 1 17.08 10.96 22.05
N LEU A 2 15.99 11.46 21.47
CA LEU A 2 15.53 11.07 20.15
C LEU A 2 16.61 11.43 19.12
N LYS A 3 17.00 10.46 18.30
CA LYS A 3 17.92 10.67 17.19
C LYS A 3 17.14 10.47 15.90
N LEU A 4 17.32 11.40 14.97
CA LEU A 4 16.86 11.29 13.60
C LEU A 4 18.04 10.87 12.73
N CYS A 5 17.91 9.74 12.06
CA CYS A 5 18.76 9.36 10.96
C CYS A 5 17.93 9.49 9.68
N MET A 6 18.32 10.43 8.83
CA MET A 6 17.65 10.69 7.57
C MET A 6 18.55 10.22 6.44
N ILE A 7 18.03 9.36 5.56
CA ILE A 7 18.80 8.80 4.46
C ILE A 7 18.20 9.32 3.15
N LEU A 8 18.48 10.59 2.87
CA LEU A 8 18.12 11.22 1.61
C LEU A 8 19.21 10.95 0.59
N SER A 9 19.00 9.96 -0.27
CA SER A 9 19.76 9.92 -1.52
C SER A 9 18.88 9.74 -2.76
N SER A 10 17.66 9.23 -2.62
CA SER A 10 16.70 9.14 -3.75
C SER A 10 15.26 8.76 -3.35
N GLY A 11 14.88 8.79 -2.08
CA GLY A 11 13.53 8.51 -1.59
C GLY A 11 13.39 8.92 -0.13
N ASP A 12 12.24 8.65 0.45
CA ASP A 12 11.82 9.25 1.72
C ASP A 12 12.13 8.34 2.93
N PHE A 13 13.34 7.78 3.06
CA PHE A 13 13.66 6.92 4.21
C PHE A 13 14.08 7.70 5.47
N PHE A 14 13.22 7.68 6.49
CA PHE A 14 13.50 8.22 7.82
C PHE A 14 13.55 7.13 8.88
N LEU A 15 14.54 7.22 9.76
CA LEU A 15 14.65 6.39 10.96
C LEU A 15 14.73 7.28 12.19
N LEU A 16 13.69 7.22 13.01
CA LEU A 16 13.64 7.82 14.34
C LEU A 16 13.93 6.74 15.37
N TYR A 17 14.81 7.00 16.33
CA TYR A 17 15.08 6.02 17.38
C TYR A 17 15.48 6.67 18.71
N ASP A 18 15.16 5.99 19.81
CA ASP A 18 15.68 6.32 21.13
C ASP A 18 16.24 5.06 21.80
N LYS A 19 17.58 5.00 21.91
CA LYS A 19 18.29 3.87 22.55
C LYS A 19 17.95 3.69 24.02
N LYS A 20 17.56 4.75 24.73
CA LYS A 20 17.19 4.63 26.15
C LYS A 20 15.83 3.98 26.34
N LYS A 21 14.92 4.21 25.39
CA LYS A 21 13.57 3.64 25.37
C LYS A 21 13.50 2.32 24.57
N ASP A 22 14.65 1.86 24.08
CA ASP A 22 14.81 0.73 23.19
C ASP A 22 13.71 0.61 22.11
N THR A 23 13.51 1.72 21.39
CA THR A 23 12.46 1.84 20.38
C THR A 23 12.99 2.48 19.10
N CYS A 24 12.47 2.04 17.95
CA CYS A 24 12.66 2.73 16.66
C CYS A 24 11.35 2.84 15.85
N LEU A 25 11.28 3.85 15.01
CA LEU A 25 10.23 4.10 14.03
C LEU A 25 10.87 4.28 12.65
N VAL A 26 10.59 3.35 11.76
CA VAL A 26 10.99 3.34 10.36
C VAL A 26 9.86 3.98 9.55
N THR A 27 10.12 5.10 8.89
CA THR A 27 9.14 5.80 8.06
C THR A 27 9.58 5.82 6.61
N ASP A 28 8.64 5.52 5.70
CA ASP A 28 8.83 5.61 4.24
C ASP A 28 10.13 4.95 3.77
N CYS A 29 10.35 3.69 4.16
CA CYS A 29 11.51 2.89 3.81
C CYS A 29 11.55 2.62 2.29
N GLY A 30 11.98 3.58 1.49
CA GLY A 30 12.10 3.42 0.06
C GLY A 30 13.04 4.39 -0.65
N GLY A 31 13.29 4.07 -1.92
CA GLY A 31 14.20 4.80 -2.81
C GLY A 31 13.81 4.68 -4.28
N ARG A 32 13.92 5.78 -5.05
CA ARG A 32 13.57 5.84 -6.49
C ARG A 32 14.55 5.12 -7.41
N SER A 33 15.65 4.58 -6.90
CA SER A 33 16.75 4.10 -7.73
C SER A 33 17.41 2.80 -7.29
N ASN A 34 17.44 1.84 -8.22
CA ASN A 34 18.36 0.69 -8.21
C ASN A 34 19.75 1.01 -8.80
N LYS A 35 19.97 2.21 -9.36
CA LYS A 35 21.29 2.67 -9.78
C LYS A 35 22.13 2.99 -8.54
N LYS A 36 23.45 2.77 -8.59
CA LYS A 36 24.40 3.14 -7.53
C LYS A 36 24.31 4.65 -7.27
N TYR A 37 23.61 5.07 -6.22
CA TYR A 37 23.54 6.47 -5.84
C TYR A 37 24.68 6.79 -4.87
N ILE A 38 25.74 7.38 -5.42
CA ILE A 38 26.54 8.56 -5.00
C ILE A 38 26.95 8.74 -3.51
N PHE A 39 26.58 7.88 -2.55
CA PHE A 39 27.20 7.83 -1.22
C PHE A 39 28.15 6.64 -1.16
N LYS A 40 29.44 6.89 -1.40
CA LYS A 40 30.51 5.86 -1.38
C LYS A 40 30.21 4.63 -2.26
N ASN A 41 29.60 4.82 -3.44
CA ASN A 41 29.29 3.76 -4.41
C ASN A 41 28.30 2.67 -3.94
N LYS A 42 27.40 2.99 -3.01
CA LYS A 42 26.37 2.06 -2.52
C LYS A 42 25.01 2.29 -3.18
N THR A 43 24.23 1.24 -3.37
CA THR A 43 22.82 1.30 -3.76
C THR A 43 21.93 1.59 -2.54
N PHE A 44 20.66 1.92 -2.76
CA PHE A 44 19.68 2.02 -1.67
C PHE A 44 19.60 0.71 -0.88
N LEU A 45 19.59 -0.44 -1.56
CA LEU A 45 19.54 -1.75 -0.92
C LEU A 45 20.76 -2.04 -0.04
N ASP A 46 21.95 -1.61 -0.48
CA ASP A 46 23.16 -1.73 0.35
C ASP A 46 23.06 -0.87 1.62
N ILE A 47 22.46 0.32 1.51
CA ILE A 47 22.27 1.22 2.66
C ILE A 47 21.23 0.64 3.60
N LEU A 48 20.11 0.15 3.07
CA LEU A 48 19.07 -0.52 3.83
C LEU A 48 19.64 -1.69 4.63
N ASP A 49 20.43 -2.56 4.00
CA ASP A 49 21.05 -3.70 4.70
C ASP A 49 22.01 -3.27 5.80
N ILE A 50 22.76 -2.18 5.60
CA ILE A 50 23.64 -1.65 6.64
C ILE A 50 22.83 -1.11 7.82
N VAL A 51 21.77 -0.34 7.55
CA VAL A 51 20.93 0.29 8.56
C VAL A 51 20.13 -0.76 9.33
N ASP A 52 19.60 -1.75 8.63
CA ASP A 52 18.89 -2.87 9.21
C ASP A 52 19.78 -3.63 10.20
N ASN A 53 20.93 -4.12 9.72
CA ASN A 53 21.82 -4.95 10.53
C ASN A 53 22.54 -4.21 11.65
N LYS A 54 22.84 -2.91 11.49
CA LYS A 54 23.61 -2.14 12.49
C LYS A 54 22.74 -1.31 13.43
N ILE A 55 21.51 -1.01 13.04
CA ILE A 55 20.66 -0.07 13.79
C ILE A 55 19.31 -0.72 14.10
N ILE A 56 18.47 -0.99 13.10
CA ILE A 56 17.06 -1.37 13.32
C ILE A 56 16.95 -2.68 14.10
N LYS A 57 17.76 -3.69 13.75
CA LYS A 57 17.72 -5.02 14.37
C LYS A 57 18.02 -5.01 15.87
N ASN A 58 18.71 -3.98 16.36
CA ASN A 58 19.18 -3.88 17.74
C ASN A 58 18.14 -3.28 18.71
N PHE A 59 16.95 -2.93 18.24
CA PHE A 59 15.86 -2.43 19.09
C PHE A 59 14.82 -3.51 19.32
N ASP A 60 14.32 -3.71 20.53
CA ASP A 60 13.24 -4.66 20.78
C ASP A 60 11.92 -4.14 20.22
N ASN A 61 11.61 -2.86 20.46
CA ASN A 61 10.36 -2.24 20.01
C ASN A 61 10.55 -1.57 18.64
N LYS A 62 9.89 -2.10 17.61
CA LYS A 62 10.07 -1.62 16.23
C LYS A 62 8.72 -1.25 15.63
N TYR A 63 8.62 -0.04 15.11
CA TYR A 63 7.42 0.46 14.44
C TYR A 63 7.73 0.83 12.99
N ALA A 64 6.76 0.63 12.11
CA ALA A 64 6.81 1.06 10.73
C ALA A 64 5.70 2.06 10.43
N LEU A 65 5.96 3.04 9.57
CA LEU A 65 4.97 4.00 9.09
C LEU A 65 5.16 4.23 7.59
N LEU A 66 4.05 4.21 6.87
CA LEU A 66 4.00 4.61 5.47
C LEU A 66 3.12 5.85 5.34
N SER A 67 3.64 6.91 4.74
CA SER A 67 2.95 8.20 4.62
C SER A 67 1.96 8.20 3.46
N HIS A 68 2.26 7.50 2.37
CA HIS A 68 1.39 7.32 1.20
C HIS A 68 1.82 6.13 0.33
N LEU A 69 0.96 5.72 -0.61
CA LEU A 69 1.09 4.45 -1.35
C LEU A 69 1.84 4.56 -2.68
N HIS A 70 3.05 5.12 -2.67
CA HIS A 70 3.94 5.09 -3.83
C HIS A 70 5.10 4.10 -3.63
N SER A 71 5.52 3.42 -4.69
CA SER A 71 6.54 2.36 -4.62
C SER A 71 7.88 2.84 -4.08
N ASP A 72 8.24 4.10 -4.33
CA ASP A 72 9.46 4.71 -3.81
C ASP A 72 9.43 5.00 -2.31
N HIS A 73 8.31 4.74 -1.62
CA HIS A 73 8.18 4.87 -0.16
C HIS A 73 8.13 3.54 0.58
N TYR A 74 7.78 2.44 -0.10
CA TYR A 74 7.66 1.13 0.55
C TYR A 74 8.53 0.02 -0.03
N ASN A 75 9.24 0.24 -1.14
CA ASN A 75 10.05 -0.82 -1.75
C ASN A 75 11.15 -1.37 -0.83
N GLY A 76 11.65 -0.60 0.13
CA GLY A 76 12.54 -1.11 1.17
C GLY A 76 11.81 -1.99 2.19
N PHE A 77 10.57 -1.67 2.57
CA PHE A 77 9.75 -2.58 3.38
C PHE A 77 9.48 -3.91 2.65
N GLU A 78 9.25 -3.89 1.33
CA GLU A 78 9.14 -5.12 0.52
C GLU A 78 10.42 -5.97 0.55
N GLN A 79 11.60 -5.36 0.69
CA GLN A 79 12.85 -6.10 0.84
C GLN A 79 13.01 -6.66 2.26
N LEU A 80 12.61 -5.89 3.28
CA LEU A 80 12.60 -6.35 4.66
C LEU A 80 11.63 -7.53 4.86
N SER A 81 10.45 -7.51 4.23
CA SER A 81 9.46 -8.59 4.33
C SER A 81 9.91 -9.91 3.71
N LYS A 82 10.92 -9.88 2.83
CA LYS A 82 11.55 -11.10 2.28
C LYS A 82 12.55 -11.73 3.26
N LYS A 83 13.04 -10.97 4.23
CA LYS A 83 14.11 -11.38 5.16
C LYS A 83 13.57 -11.63 6.56
N HIS A 84 12.52 -10.92 6.94
CA HIS A 84 11.98 -10.90 8.28
C HIS A 84 10.48 -11.14 8.27
N LEU A 85 10.01 -11.87 9.27
CA LEU A 85 8.59 -12.07 9.58
C LEU A 85 8.32 -11.41 10.93
N ASP A 86 7.19 -10.71 11.07
CA ASP A 86 6.79 -10.08 12.35
C ASP A 86 7.86 -9.17 12.94
N TYR A 87 8.57 -8.47 12.07
CA TYR A 87 9.70 -7.63 12.43
C TYR A 87 9.29 -6.37 13.19
N PHE A 88 8.17 -5.78 12.79
CA PHE A 88 7.57 -4.63 13.47
C PHE A 88 6.43 -5.05 14.39
N ASP A 89 6.32 -4.40 15.54
CA ASP A 89 5.19 -4.56 16.44
C ASP A 89 3.91 -4.00 15.84
N CYS A 90 4.02 -2.86 15.16
CA CYS A 90 2.91 -2.22 14.45
C CYS A 90 3.39 -1.53 13.18
N PHE A 91 2.62 -1.69 12.11
CA PHE A 91 2.77 -0.95 10.87
C PHE A 91 1.59 0.00 10.70
N PHE A 92 1.90 1.30 10.70
CA PHE A 92 0.94 2.36 10.45
C PHE A 92 0.82 2.61 8.94
N LEU A 93 -0.34 2.29 8.38
CA LEU A 93 -0.69 2.56 7.00
C LEU A 93 -1.49 3.86 6.89
N PRO A 94 -1.33 4.62 5.80
CA PRO A 94 -2.10 5.85 5.62
C PRO A 94 -3.57 5.48 5.38
N TYR A 95 -4.48 6.16 6.05
CA TYR A 95 -5.91 5.96 5.86
C TYR A 95 -6.32 6.28 4.43
N ILE A 96 -7.07 5.38 3.80
CA ILE A 96 -7.66 5.64 2.49
C ILE A 96 -9.13 5.94 2.71
N ALA A 97 -9.51 7.19 2.47
CA ALA A 97 -10.91 7.58 2.59
C ALA A 97 -11.73 6.89 1.49
N PRO A 98 -12.84 6.20 1.85
CA PRO A 98 -13.83 5.82 0.84
C PRO A 98 -14.40 7.10 0.22
N GLY A 99 -14.75 7.04 -1.05
CA GLY A 99 -15.53 8.06 -1.73
C GLY A 99 -16.93 8.19 -1.13
N LYS A 100 -17.72 9.14 -1.65
CA LYS A 100 -19.11 9.32 -1.20
C LYS A 100 -19.92 8.03 -1.33
N LYS A 101 -20.82 7.75 -0.37
CA LYS A 101 -21.63 6.53 -0.30
C LYS A 101 -20.84 5.22 -0.09
N GLY A 102 -19.62 5.30 0.44
CA GLY A 102 -18.80 4.11 0.72
C GLY A 102 -18.13 3.51 -0.52
N CYS A 103 -18.13 4.20 -1.67
CA CYS A 103 -17.47 3.69 -2.87
C CYS A 103 -15.95 3.83 -2.77
N HIS A 104 -15.22 2.72 -2.90
CA HIS A 104 -13.76 2.74 -2.92
C HIS A 104 -13.25 3.15 -4.32
N ILE A 105 -13.26 4.45 -4.59
CA ILE A 105 -12.82 5.02 -5.87
C ILE A 105 -11.41 4.59 -6.28
N LEU A 106 -10.49 4.42 -5.32
CA LEU A 106 -9.15 3.92 -5.61
C LEU A 106 -9.15 2.48 -6.13
N ILE A 107 -10.10 1.64 -5.72
CA ILE A 107 -10.25 0.28 -6.24
C ILE A 107 -10.76 0.33 -7.68
N ASP A 108 -11.78 1.13 -7.95
CA ASP A 108 -12.32 1.30 -9.29
C ASP A 108 -11.22 1.81 -10.24
N CYS A 109 -10.45 2.81 -9.82
CA CYS A 109 -9.28 3.31 -10.56
C CYS A 109 -8.20 2.25 -10.73
N ALA A 110 -7.89 1.46 -9.69
CA ALA A 110 -6.86 0.42 -9.76
C ALA A 110 -7.24 -0.69 -10.74
N ILE A 111 -8.50 -1.14 -10.72
CA ILE A 111 -9.02 -2.14 -11.66
C ILE A 111 -8.98 -1.59 -13.10
N LEU A 112 -9.50 -0.37 -13.33
CA LEU A 112 -9.49 0.26 -14.66
C LEU A 112 -8.07 0.37 -15.20
N CYS A 113 -7.15 0.91 -14.40
CA CYS A 113 -5.76 1.06 -14.80
C CYS A 113 -5.09 -0.28 -15.09
N PHE A 114 -5.39 -1.33 -14.32
CA PHE A 114 -4.84 -2.66 -14.54
C PHE A 114 -5.30 -3.27 -15.88
N LEU A 115 -6.57 -3.10 -16.22
CA LEU A 115 -7.18 -3.68 -17.42
C LEU A 115 -6.78 -2.90 -18.68
N ILE A 116 -6.82 -1.56 -18.63
CA ILE A 116 -6.64 -0.68 -19.79
C ILE A 116 -5.17 -0.55 -20.18
N TYR A 117 -4.27 -0.36 -19.21
CA TYR A 117 -2.88 -0.04 -19.54
C TYR A 117 -2.01 -1.28 -19.76
N PRO A 118 -0.95 -1.19 -20.58
CA PRO A 118 0.08 -2.22 -20.68
C PRO A 118 0.61 -2.65 -19.31
N LYS A 119 0.99 -3.93 -19.15
CA LYS A 119 1.51 -4.49 -17.87
C LYS A 119 2.68 -3.66 -17.30
N HIS A 120 3.45 -2.99 -18.15
CA HIS A 120 4.63 -2.19 -17.79
C HIS A 120 4.36 -0.68 -17.62
N PHE A 121 3.11 -0.22 -17.77
CA PHE A 121 2.79 1.19 -17.63
C PHE A 121 2.76 1.64 -16.17
N THR A 122 3.17 2.87 -15.87
CA THR A 122 3.27 3.41 -14.51
C THR A 122 1.95 3.35 -13.74
N SER A 123 0.82 3.57 -14.41
CA SER A 123 -0.53 3.46 -13.82
C SER A 123 -0.90 2.03 -13.39
N THR A 124 -0.46 1.03 -14.16
CA THR A 124 -0.60 -0.40 -13.81
C THR A 124 0.23 -0.74 -12.58
N VAL A 125 1.43 -0.16 -12.48
CA VAL A 125 2.31 -0.32 -11.32
C VAL A 125 1.65 0.27 -10.07
N LEU A 126 1.09 1.49 -10.12
CA LEU A 126 0.38 2.10 -8.99
C LEU A 126 -0.78 1.23 -8.48
N SER A 127 -1.55 0.66 -9.40
CA SER A 127 -2.67 -0.23 -9.08
C SER A 127 -2.22 -1.51 -8.38
N ARG A 128 -1.12 -2.10 -8.87
CA ARG A 128 -0.48 -3.26 -8.23
C ARG A 128 0.12 -2.89 -6.86
N ASN A 129 0.63 -1.67 -6.73
CA ASN A 129 1.27 -1.22 -5.50
C ASN A 129 0.29 -1.14 -4.33
N ILE A 130 -0.91 -0.58 -4.57
CA ILE A 130 -1.94 -0.45 -3.54
C ILE A 130 -2.29 -1.82 -2.93
N LEU A 131 -2.47 -2.85 -3.76
CA LEU A 131 -2.81 -4.18 -3.28
C LEU A 131 -1.60 -4.93 -2.71
N LYS A 132 -0.37 -4.63 -3.13
CA LYS A 132 0.86 -5.26 -2.60
C LYS A 132 1.26 -4.78 -1.22
N VAL A 133 0.90 -3.55 -0.86
CA VAL A 133 1.29 -2.98 0.43
C VAL A 133 0.67 -3.76 1.60
N ILE A 134 -0.53 -4.30 1.44
CA ILE A 134 -1.21 -5.02 2.52
C ILE A 134 -0.55 -6.38 2.83
N PRO A 135 -0.29 -7.27 1.86
CA PRO A 135 0.48 -8.48 2.09
C PRO A 135 1.85 -8.22 2.72
N MET A 136 2.56 -7.23 2.20
CA MET A 136 3.88 -6.84 2.68
C MET A 136 3.83 -6.37 4.14
N ALA A 137 2.91 -5.47 4.48
CA ALA A 137 2.72 -5.01 5.85
C ALA A 137 2.26 -6.13 6.79
N THR A 138 1.39 -7.04 6.33
CA THR A 138 0.89 -8.16 7.14
C THR A 138 1.97 -9.19 7.45
N SER A 139 2.84 -9.47 6.49
CA SER A 139 3.98 -10.36 6.69
C SER A 139 5.02 -9.75 7.63
N LEU A 140 5.31 -8.45 7.47
CA LEU A 140 6.41 -7.79 8.16
C LEU A 140 6.05 -7.37 9.60
N SER A 141 4.78 -7.47 10.00
CA SER A 141 4.30 -6.82 11.23
C SER A 141 3.32 -7.68 12.02
N ARG A 142 3.41 -7.59 13.35
CA ARG A 142 2.47 -8.26 14.27
C ARG A 142 1.07 -7.64 14.25
N SER A 143 1.00 -6.34 13.97
CA SER A 143 -0.26 -5.61 13.84
C SER A 143 -0.17 -4.53 12.76
N ILE A 144 -1.33 -4.15 12.22
CA ILE A 144 -1.46 -3.06 11.26
C ILE A 144 -2.52 -2.10 11.78
N LYS A 145 -2.27 -0.80 11.66
CA LYS A 145 -3.24 0.24 11.99
C LYS A 145 -3.30 1.26 10.87
N THR A 146 -4.51 1.65 10.49
CA THR A 146 -4.68 2.74 9.53
C THR A 146 -4.76 4.06 10.27
N VAL A 147 -3.98 5.04 9.82
CA VAL A 147 -3.82 6.33 10.48
C VAL A 147 -4.13 7.47 9.53
N GLY A 148 -4.86 8.47 10.02
CA GLY A 148 -5.24 9.66 9.27
C GLY A 148 -5.37 10.87 10.18
N ARG A 149 -5.72 12.00 9.58
CA ARG A 149 -5.82 13.30 10.23
C ARG A 149 -6.63 13.21 11.52
N LYS A 150 -6.09 13.81 12.59
CA LYS A 150 -6.61 13.81 13.97
C LYS A 150 -6.31 12.54 14.78
N ASP A 151 -5.76 11.49 14.17
CA ASP A 151 -5.25 10.36 14.96
C ASP A 151 -3.98 10.75 15.72
N VAL A 152 -3.72 9.99 16.78
CA VAL A 152 -2.49 10.08 17.57
C VAL A 152 -1.83 8.71 17.60
N ILE A 153 -0.59 8.66 17.12
CA ILE A 153 0.26 7.48 17.22
C ILE A 153 1.08 7.59 18.50
N LYS A 154 1.12 6.52 19.30
CA LYS A 154 1.98 6.44 20.47
C LYS A 154 3.24 5.66 20.11
N VAL A 155 4.38 6.35 20.02
CA VAL A 155 5.70 5.75 19.83
C VAL A 155 6.67 6.43 20.79
N PHE A 156 7.64 5.71 21.33
CA PHE A 156 8.62 6.26 22.28
C PHE A 156 7.98 6.80 23.58
N ASN A 157 6.80 6.34 24.01
CA ASN A 157 6.00 7.01 25.06
C ASN A 157 5.62 8.47 24.75
N ASP A 158 5.84 8.92 23.51
CA ASP A 158 5.49 10.24 23.02
C ASP A 158 4.28 10.12 22.08
N SER A 159 3.55 11.23 21.92
CA SER A 159 2.36 11.29 21.05
C SER A 159 2.72 12.00 19.75
N ILE A 160 2.52 11.33 18.62
CA ILE A 160 2.71 11.86 17.27
C ILE A 160 1.35 12.13 16.66
N ASN A 161 1.05 13.40 16.42
CA ASN A 161 -0.19 13.82 15.76
C ASN A 161 -0.12 13.53 14.26
N VAL A 162 -1.14 12.86 13.73
CA VAL A 162 -1.27 12.59 12.31
C VAL A 162 -2.04 13.74 11.67
N LEU A 163 -1.41 14.41 10.71
CA LEU A 163 -1.96 15.59 10.04
C LEU A 163 -2.66 15.27 8.72
N TRP A 164 -2.30 14.14 8.11
CA TRP A 164 -2.75 13.70 6.79
C TRP A 164 -2.69 12.16 6.74
N PRO A 165 -3.52 11.46 5.95
CA PRO A 165 -4.61 11.96 5.09
C PRO A 165 -5.91 12.29 5.83
N PRO A 166 -6.78 13.18 5.31
CA PRO A 166 -8.07 13.49 5.92
C PRO A 166 -8.93 12.24 6.04
N LYS A 167 -9.52 12.04 7.23
CA LYS A 167 -10.59 11.05 7.41
C LYS A 167 -11.97 11.63 7.14
N ASP A 168 -12.09 12.93 7.33
CA ASP A 168 -13.28 13.73 7.18
C ASP A 168 -13.28 14.47 5.83
N GLY A 169 -14.23 14.10 4.97
CA GLY A 169 -14.42 14.68 3.64
C GLY A 169 -13.94 13.76 2.52
N ALA A 170 -14.54 13.92 1.34
CA ALA A 170 -14.11 13.18 0.16
C ALA A 170 -12.73 13.71 -0.30
N MET A 171 -11.71 12.83 -0.32
CA MET A 171 -10.40 13.16 -0.91
C MET A 171 -10.50 13.46 -2.42
N TRP A 172 -11.63 13.09 -3.03
CA TRP A 172 -11.89 13.17 -4.47
C TRP A 172 -13.14 14.01 -4.73
N SER A 173 -13.17 14.75 -5.84
CA SER A 173 -14.36 15.52 -6.22
C SER A 173 -15.52 14.59 -6.59
N ASN A 174 -16.77 15.01 -6.34
CA ASN A 174 -17.96 14.21 -6.66
C ASN A 174 -17.99 13.82 -8.15
N SER A 175 -17.66 14.78 -9.01
CA SER A 175 -17.66 14.59 -10.46
C SER A 175 -16.60 13.58 -10.90
N PHE A 176 -15.45 13.51 -10.23
CA PHE A 176 -14.44 12.50 -10.50
C PHE A 176 -14.92 11.12 -10.05
N THR A 177 -15.41 11.01 -8.81
CA THR A 177 -15.91 9.74 -8.26
C THR A 177 -17.03 9.16 -9.11
N GLU A 178 -18.00 9.99 -9.50
CA GLU A 178 -19.13 9.59 -10.34
C GLU A 178 -18.66 9.09 -11.71
N LYS A 179 -17.78 9.84 -12.39
CA LYS A 179 -17.23 9.43 -13.70
C LYS A 179 -16.52 8.08 -13.64
N CYS A 180 -15.65 7.85 -12.66
CA CYS A 180 -14.96 6.57 -12.53
C CYS A 180 -15.92 5.42 -12.22
N SER A 181 -16.88 5.63 -11.31
CA SER A 181 -17.90 4.62 -10.99
C SER A 181 -18.80 4.31 -12.19
N THR A 182 -19.12 5.30 -13.02
CA THR A 182 -19.84 5.08 -14.29
C THR A 182 -18.99 4.28 -15.27
N LEU A 183 -17.73 4.66 -15.49
CA LEU A 183 -16.82 3.98 -16.41
C LEU A 183 -16.61 2.51 -16.03
N ILE A 184 -16.32 2.20 -14.76
CA ILE A 184 -16.17 0.81 -14.34
C ILE A 184 -17.48 0.02 -14.48
N SER A 185 -18.63 0.64 -14.23
CA SER A 185 -19.93 -0.01 -14.41
C SER A 185 -20.21 -0.31 -15.88
N GLN A 186 -19.88 0.62 -16.78
CA GLN A 186 -19.99 0.41 -18.22
C GLN A 186 -19.04 -0.69 -18.71
N LEU A 187 -17.78 -0.69 -18.25
CA LEU A 187 -16.83 -1.74 -18.58
C LEU A 187 -17.33 -3.11 -18.10
N ILE A 188 -17.81 -3.21 -16.86
CA ILE A 188 -18.44 -4.45 -16.34
C ILE A 188 -19.61 -4.87 -17.22
N SER A 189 -20.50 -3.94 -17.60
CA SER A 189 -21.63 -4.25 -18.48
C SER A 189 -21.21 -4.74 -19.87
N SER A 190 -20.18 -4.14 -20.47
CA SER A 190 -19.63 -4.57 -21.77
C SER A 190 -18.97 -5.94 -21.69
N LEU A 191 -18.24 -6.22 -20.61
CA LEU A 191 -17.64 -7.53 -20.35
C LEU A 191 -18.71 -8.60 -20.08
N ASN A 192 -19.82 -8.21 -19.45
CA ASN A 192 -20.97 -9.08 -19.17
C ASN A 192 -21.81 -9.48 -20.42
N GLN A 193 -21.37 -9.09 -21.62
CA GLN A 193 -21.92 -9.59 -22.88
C GLN A 193 -21.03 -10.68 -23.52
N SER A 194 -19.83 -10.90 -22.96
CA SER A 194 -18.88 -11.95 -23.37
C SER A 194 -18.86 -13.06 -22.32
N SER A 195 -18.52 -14.31 -22.64
CA SER A 195 -18.60 -15.49 -21.72
C SER A 195 -17.76 -15.42 -20.40
N THR A 196 -17.23 -14.25 -20.03
CA THR A 196 -16.49 -13.90 -18.81
C THR A 196 -17.36 -13.29 -17.68
N ASN A 197 -18.69 -13.26 -17.88
CA ASN A 197 -19.78 -12.54 -17.19
C ASN A 197 -19.79 -12.29 -15.67
N ASN A 198 -19.00 -12.99 -14.85
CA ASN A 198 -19.06 -12.81 -13.39
C ASN A 198 -17.70 -12.53 -12.75
N SER A 199 -16.59 -12.64 -13.49
CA SER A 199 -15.28 -12.54 -12.87
C SER A 199 -14.98 -11.14 -12.37
N LEU A 200 -15.25 -10.09 -13.15
CA LEU A 200 -14.89 -8.72 -12.76
C LEU A 200 -15.80 -8.13 -11.67
N SER A 201 -17.10 -8.43 -11.70
CA SER A 201 -18.04 -7.99 -10.67
C SER A 201 -17.71 -8.62 -9.31
N ILE A 202 -17.36 -9.91 -9.30
CA ILE A 202 -16.89 -10.63 -8.11
C ILE A 202 -15.57 -10.02 -7.62
N ILE A 203 -14.58 -9.80 -8.50
CA ILE A 203 -13.30 -9.19 -8.12
C ILE A 203 -13.51 -7.81 -7.47
N ARG A 204 -14.32 -6.94 -8.09
CA ARG A 204 -14.60 -5.60 -7.57
C ARG A 204 -15.23 -5.68 -6.18
N LYS A 205 -16.21 -6.57 -5.98
CA LYS A 205 -16.87 -6.77 -4.69
C LYS A 205 -15.90 -7.27 -3.63
N SER A 206 -15.10 -8.30 -3.94
CA SER A 206 -14.10 -8.85 -3.02
C SER A 206 -13.07 -7.79 -2.61
N LEU A 207 -12.58 -6.99 -3.56
CA LEU A 207 -11.65 -5.90 -3.25
C LEU A 207 -12.29 -4.84 -2.34
N GLN A 208 -13.55 -4.46 -2.58
CA GLN A 208 -14.28 -3.52 -1.71
C GLN A 208 -14.39 -4.06 -0.28
N GLU A 209 -14.80 -5.32 -0.13
CA GLU A 209 -14.89 -5.98 1.18
C GLU A 209 -13.53 -6.02 1.90
N TYR A 210 -12.44 -6.27 1.18
CA TYR A 210 -11.10 -6.27 1.77
C TYR A 210 -10.69 -4.87 2.22
N PHE A 211 -10.95 -3.84 1.44
CA PHE A 211 -10.63 -2.46 1.83
C PHE A 211 -11.48 -2.03 3.02
N ASP A 212 -12.76 -2.40 3.06
CA ASP A 212 -13.60 -2.14 4.23
C ASP A 212 -13.01 -2.77 5.50
N ILE A 213 -12.52 -4.01 5.40
CA ILE A 213 -11.82 -4.67 6.51
C ILE A 213 -10.54 -3.89 6.84
N ILE A 214 -9.57 -3.79 5.91
CA ILE A 214 -8.26 -3.13 6.11
C ILE A 214 -8.38 -1.74 6.72
N PHE A 215 -9.31 -0.93 6.24
CA PHE A 215 -9.50 0.47 6.65
C PHE A 215 -10.54 0.65 7.76
N SER A 216 -11.09 -0.44 8.30
CA SER A 216 -11.76 -0.42 9.59
C SER A 216 -10.75 -0.18 10.73
N GLN A 217 -11.24 0.29 11.88
CA GLN A 217 -10.38 0.67 13.00
C GLN A 217 -9.76 -0.52 13.74
N GLU A 218 -10.30 -1.73 13.56
CA GLU A 218 -9.90 -2.91 14.33
C GLU A 218 -9.86 -4.15 13.42
N ASN A 219 -8.65 -4.59 13.10
CA ASN A 219 -8.42 -5.80 12.32
C ASN A 219 -7.55 -6.79 13.10
N SER A 220 -7.99 -8.04 13.15
CA SER A 220 -7.10 -9.11 13.61
C SER A 220 -6.06 -9.41 12.53
N LYS A 221 -4.86 -9.84 12.97
CA LYS A 221 -3.81 -10.28 12.05
C LYS A 221 -4.28 -11.43 11.15
N GLU A 222 -5.12 -12.32 11.67
CA GLU A 222 -5.70 -13.44 10.93
C GLU A 222 -6.58 -12.97 9.76
N GLN A 223 -7.42 -11.94 9.98
CA GLN A 223 -8.23 -11.34 8.92
C GLN A 223 -7.33 -10.76 7.80
N LEU A 224 -6.27 -10.05 8.18
CA LEU A 224 -5.34 -9.45 7.22
C LEU A 224 -4.52 -10.52 6.47
N LEU A 225 -4.15 -11.62 7.12
CA LEU A 225 -3.47 -12.76 6.48
C LEU A 225 -4.37 -13.45 5.46
N LYS A 226 -5.66 -13.65 5.80
CA LYS A 226 -6.64 -14.19 4.86
C LYS A 226 -6.75 -13.30 3.62
N ILE A 227 -6.95 -11.99 3.82
CA ILE A 227 -6.98 -11.01 2.72
C ILE A 227 -5.69 -11.07 1.90
N SER A 228 -4.53 -11.10 2.57
CA SER A 228 -3.23 -11.20 1.91
C SER A 228 -3.12 -12.42 1.02
N SER A 229 -3.61 -13.59 1.46
CA SER A 229 -3.57 -14.83 0.67
C SER A 229 -4.52 -14.81 -0.52
N GLU A 230 -5.60 -14.03 -0.45
CA GLU A 230 -6.61 -13.93 -1.51
C GLU A 230 -6.22 -12.89 -2.58
N ILE A 231 -5.34 -11.93 -2.26
CA ILE A 231 -4.88 -10.89 -3.20
C ILE A 231 -4.16 -11.48 -4.42
N ASP A 232 -3.34 -12.53 -4.25
CA ASP A 232 -2.65 -13.17 -5.37
C ASP A 232 -3.65 -13.81 -6.36
N ASN A 233 -4.68 -14.47 -5.83
CA ASN A 233 -5.77 -15.03 -6.64
C ASN A 233 -6.56 -13.93 -7.39
N ILE A 234 -6.74 -12.75 -6.78
CA ILE A 234 -7.37 -11.61 -7.46
C ILE A 234 -6.53 -11.15 -8.65
N TYR A 235 -5.20 -11.12 -8.52
CA TYR A 235 -4.33 -10.76 -9.64
C TYR A 235 -4.40 -11.75 -10.78
N GLU A 236 -4.35 -13.04 -10.48
CA GLU A 236 -4.50 -14.09 -11.49
C GLU A 236 -5.83 -13.94 -12.25
N LYS A 237 -6.93 -13.68 -11.52
CA LYS A 237 -8.24 -13.43 -12.14
C LYS A 237 -8.26 -12.15 -12.97
N LEU A 238 -7.62 -11.07 -12.52
CA LEU A 238 -7.53 -9.81 -13.27
C LEU A 238 -6.69 -9.98 -14.54
N ASP A 239 -5.58 -10.70 -14.48
CA ASP A 239 -4.76 -11.04 -15.65
C ASP A 239 -5.56 -11.92 -16.64
N TRP A 240 -6.31 -12.90 -16.15
CA TRP A 240 -7.21 -13.69 -16.98
C TRP A 240 -8.30 -12.85 -17.67
N VAL A 241 -8.96 -11.94 -16.95
CA VAL A 241 -9.98 -11.03 -17.54
C VAL A 241 -9.33 -10.17 -18.63
N ARG A 242 -8.16 -9.61 -18.36
CA ARG A 242 -7.41 -8.81 -19.33
C ARG A 242 -7.09 -9.59 -20.61
N GLU A 243 -6.56 -10.80 -20.47
CA GLU A 243 -6.13 -11.64 -21.60
C GLU A 243 -7.30 -12.15 -22.43
N THR A 244 -8.43 -12.48 -21.79
CA THR A 244 -9.62 -13.01 -22.47
C THR A 244 -10.57 -11.95 -23.02
N SER A 245 -10.41 -10.69 -22.61
CA SER A 245 -11.34 -9.60 -22.97
C SER A 245 -10.65 -8.41 -23.66
N GLN A 246 -9.46 -8.63 -24.23
CA GLN A 246 -8.63 -7.56 -24.78
C GLN A 246 -9.34 -6.78 -25.91
N GLU A 247 -10.13 -7.44 -26.75
CA GLU A 247 -10.92 -6.78 -27.80
C GLU A 247 -11.98 -5.84 -27.22
N THR A 248 -12.77 -6.31 -26.25
CA THR A 248 -13.77 -5.49 -25.54
C THR A 248 -13.11 -4.31 -24.82
N ILE A 249 -11.95 -4.53 -24.18
CA ILE A 249 -11.18 -3.48 -23.51
C ILE A 249 -10.67 -2.45 -24.52
N ASN A 250 -10.13 -2.88 -25.66
CA ASN A 250 -9.64 -1.97 -26.70
C ASN A 250 -10.76 -1.11 -27.30
N ASN A 251 -11.97 -1.67 -27.43
CA ASN A 251 -13.14 -0.92 -27.92
C ASN A 251 -13.75 0.03 -26.88
N PHE A 252 -13.35 -0.10 -25.61
CA PHE A 252 -13.82 0.73 -24.50
C PHE A 252 -12.96 1.99 -24.29
N VAL A 253 -11.69 1.96 -24.70
CA VAL A 253 -10.70 3.04 -24.53
C VAL A 253 -10.73 3.99 -25.73
#